data_AF-E9CLM6-F1
#
_entry.id   AF-E9CLM6-F1
#
_cell.length_a   1.000
_cell.length_b   1.000
_cell.length_c   1.000
_cell.angle_alpha   90.00
_cell.angle_beta   90.00
_cell.angle_gamma   90.00
#
_symmetry.space_group_name_H-M   'P 1'
#
loop_
_entity.id
_entity.type
_entity.pdbx_description
1 polymer ?
#
loop_
_entity_poly.entity_id
_entity_poly.type
_entity_poly.pdbx_seq_one_letter_code
_entity_poly.pdbx_strand_id
1 'polypeptide(L)'
;MLRVLFLFLVLIVSVVFGPMLAGHQGYVLIQTDNYNIETSVTGLVIMVLLLVVMLMAIEWVLRHIFRTGARTRGWFIGRKRSRARAQTNAALIKLAEGDYKQVESLLTRNADHAEQPMVNYLLAAEAAQQRGDDFRTNQYLERAAEVADTDQLPVDITRVRIQLAQGEDHAARHGVDRLLNQAPRHPEVLRLAEQAYLRTGAYNSLLEILPSMHKIELHSENELQALQQQAYIGLMNQAMAAEGSDGLKRWWKDQSRKTRHEVPLQIAMVEHLIECNDHEMAQEIVLDSLKRHYDERLVLLIPRLKSGNLERLEKALHQQVKQYGATPLLNSTLGQLLMKHGGMAAGD
;
A
#
# COMPACT_ATOMS: atom_id res chain seq x y z
N MET A 1 -34.97 -22.57 43.46
CA MET A 1 -34.89 -24.04 43.36
C MET A 1 -35.16 -24.70 44.70
N LEU A 2 -34.40 -24.43 45.78
CA LEU A 2 -34.63 -25.04 47.12
C LEU A 2 -36.03 -24.76 47.72
N ARG A 3 -36.55 -23.54 47.59
CA ARG A 3 -37.91 -23.18 48.07
C ARG A 3 -39.03 -23.92 47.31
N VAL A 4 -38.85 -24.16 46.01
CA VAL A 4 -39.82 -24.87 45.17
C VAL A 4 -39.78 -26.38 45.45
N LEU A 5 -38.58 -26.93 45.65
CA LEU A 5 -38.38 -28.32 46.06
C LEU A 5 -39.01 -28.61 47.44
N PHE A 6 -38.83 -27.69 48.39
CA PHE A 6 -39.43 -27.79 49.73
C PHE A 6 -40.97 -27.76 49.67
N LEU A 7 -41.55 -26.86 48.87
CA LEU A 7 -43.00 -26.79 48.63
C LEU A 7 -43.53 -28.09 47.99
N PHE A 8 -42.78 -28.67 47.05
CA PHE A 8 -43.12 -29.96 46.45
C PHE A 8 -43.04 -31.11 47.45
N LEU A 9 -42.04 -31.13 48.32
CA LEU A 9 -41.89 -32.14 49.37
C LEU A 9 -43.08 -32.08 50.35
N VAL A 10 -43.48 -30.88 50.78
CA VAL A 10 -44.65 -30.67 51.64
C VAL A 10 -45.95 -31.08 50.95
N LEU A 11 -46.07 -30.85 49.63
CA LEU A 11 -47.22 -31.25 48.84
C LEU A 11 -47.30 -32.78 48.68
N ILE A 12 -46.18 -33.46 48.45
CA ILE A 12 -46.09 -34.94 48.43
C ILE A 12 -46.52 -35.51 49.77
N VAL A 13 -45.97 -34.99 50.87
CA VAL A 13 -46.32 -35.44 52.23
C VAL A 13 -47.81 -35.25 52.49
N SER A 14 -48.37 -34.09 52.14
CA SER A 14 -49.81 -33.81 52.31
C SER A 14 -50.71 -34.74 51.49
N VAL A 15 -50.34 -35.04 50.25
CA VAL A 15 -51.11 -35.91 49.34
C VAL A 15 -50.99 -37.40 49.69
N VAL A 16 -49.87 -37.83 50.29
CA VAL A 16 -49.67 -39.21 50.77
C VAL A 16 -50.42 -39.44 52.08
N PHE A 17 -50.29 -38.52 53.04
CA PHE A 17 -50.88 -38.69 54.38
C PHE A 17 -52.36 -38.32 54.45
N GLY A 18 -52.86 -37.41 53.60
CA GLY A 18 -54.25 -36.97 53.61
C GLY A 18 -55.27 -38.10 53.40
N PRO A 19 -55.12 -38.94 52.34
CA PRO A 19 -56.05 -40.04 52.07
C PRO A 19 -55.94 -41.19 53.07
N MET A 20 -54.74 -41.42 53.63
CA MET A 20 -54.50 -42.48 54.63
C MET A 20 -55.24 -42.20 55.94
N LEU A 21 -55.48 -40.92 56.25
CA LEU A 21 -56.27 -40.47 57.40
C LEU A 21 -57.79 -40.45 57.14
N ALA A 22 -58.23 -40.46 55.87
CA ALA A 22 -59.64 -40.30 55.48
C ALA A 22 -60.40 -41.63 55.29
N GLY A 23 -59.77 -42.79 55.51
CA GLY A 23 -60.45 -44.09 55.64
C GLY A 23 -61.05 -44.70 54.36
N HIS A 24 -60.92 -44.06 53.19
CA HIS A 24 -61.42 -44.58 51.91
C HIS A 24 -60.33 -44.60 50.84
N GLN A 25 -59.76 -45.77 50.56
CA GLN A 25 -58.87 -45.97 49.41
C GLN A 25 -59.72 -46.32 48.18
N GLY A 26 -60.03 -45.33 47.35
CA GLY A 26 -60.50 -45.60 45.98
C GLY A 26 -59.44 -46.39 45.21
N TYR A 27 -59.87 -47.31 44.33
CA TYR A 27 -58.97 -48.06 43.44
C TYR A 27 -59.14 -47.59 42.00
N VAL A 28 -58.05 -47.65 41.23
CA VAL A 28 -58.04 -47.43 39.78
C VAL A 28 -57.65 -48.75 39.14
N LEU A 29 -58.55 -49.29 38.33
CA LEU A 29 -58.27 -50.43 37.46
C LEU A 29 -57.97 -49.89 36.06
N ILE A 30 -56.76 -50.14 35.57
CA ILE A 30 -56.41 -49.89 34.18
C ILE A 30 -56.44 -51.25 33.48
N GLN A 31 -57.47 -51.47 32.67
CA GLN A 31 -57.70 -52.70 31.93
C GLN A 31 -57.26 -52.53 30.48
N THR A 32 -56.31 -53.35 30.06
CA THR A 32 -55.86 -53.52 28.66
C THR A 32 -56.20 -54.94 28.21
N ASP A 33 -56.23 -55.21 26.89
CA ASP A 33 -56.66 -56.49 26.30
C ASP A 33 -56.05 -57.76 26.94
N ASN A 34 -54.81 -57.70 27.45
CA ASN A 34 -54.12 -58.82 28.09
C ASN A 34 -53.57 -58.54 29.50
N TYR A 35 -53.78 -57.35 30.08
CA TYR A 35 -53.23 -56.99 31.38
C TYR A 35 -54.17 -56.08 32.18
N ASN A 36 -54.44 -56.50 33.42
CA ASN A 36 -55.16 -55.71 34.41
C ASN A 36 -54.16 -55.23 35.45
N ILE A 37 -53.96 -53.91 35.52
CA ILE A 37 -53.14 -53.29 36.57
C ILE A 37 -54.08 -52.62 37.56
N GLU A 38 -54.15 -53.19 38.76
CA GLU A 38 -54.88 -52.63 39.89
C GLU A 38 -53.92 -51.78 40.73
N THR A 39 -54.20 -50.49 40.84
CA THR A 39 -53.46 -49.61 41.76
C THR A 39 -54.44 -48.80 42.61
N SER A 40 -54.04 -48.39 43.81
CA SER A 40 -54.82 -47.42 44.58
C SER A 40 -54.77 -46.04 43.90
N VAL A 41 -55.85 -45.25 44.05
CA VAL A 41 -55.89 -43.85 43.57
C VAL A 41 -54.70 -43.06 44.13
N THR A 42 -54.32 -43.32 45.38
CA THR A 42 -53.15 -42.70 46.01
C THR A 42 -51.84 -43.11 45.34
N GLY A 43 -51.68 -44.38 44.99
CA GLY A 43 -50.53 -44.88 44.25
C GLY A 43 -50.40 -44.24 42.87
N LEU A 44 -51.51 -44.06 42.15
CA LEU A 44 -51.51 -43.39 40.85
C LEU A 44 -51.10 -41.92 40.96
N VAL A 45 -51.61 -41.20 41.97
CA VAL A 45 -51.22 -39.79 42.20
C VAL A 45 -49.73 -39.68 42.55
N ILE A 46 -49.20 -40.57 43.39
CA ILE A 46 -47.77 -40.63 43.71
C ILE A 46 -46.94 -40.89 42.45
N MET A 47 -47.37 -41.83 41.61
CA MET A 47 -46.67 -42.18 40.37
C MET A 47 -46.60 -41.01 39.39
N VAL A 48 -47.71 -40.29 39.18
CA VAL A 48 -47.75 -39.09 38.34
C VAL A 48 -46.83 -38.01 38.90
N LEU A 49 -46.81 -37.83 40.22
CA LEU A 49 -45.99 -36.82 40.86
C LEU A 49 -44.50 -37.15 40.76
N LEU A 50 -44.12 -38.41 40.96
CA LEU A 50 -42.75 -38.90 40.72
C LEU A 50 -42.31 -38.70 39.26
N LEU A 51 -43.20 -38.97 38.30
CA LEU A 51 -42.93 -38.76 36.88
C LEU A 51 -42.66 -37.28 36.58
N VAL A 52 -43.46 -36.35 37.14
CA VAL A 52 -43.23 -34.91 36.98
C VAL A 52 -41.89 -34.48 37.57
N VAL A 53 -41.54 -34.96 38.76
CA VAL A 53 -40.25 -34.67 39.40
C VAL A 53 -39.08 -35.22 38.56
N MET A 54 -39.22 -36.44 38.03
CA MET A 54 -38.23 -37.05 37.15
C MET A 54 -38.03 -36.23 35.87
N LEU A 55 -39.11 -35.82 35.20
CA LEU A 55 -39.04 -34.97 34.01
C LEU A 55 -38.38 -33.62 34.29
N MET A 56 -38.70 -32.98 35.43
CA MET A 56 -38.05 -31.74 35.85
C MET A 56 -36.55 -31.92 36.15
N ALA A 57 -36.17 -33.03 36.78
CA ALA A 57 -34.76 -33.35 37.04
C ALA A 57 -33.99 -33.57 35.74
N ILE A 58 -34.56 -34.31 34.80
CA ILE A 58 -34.00 -34.53 33.46
C ILE A 58 -33.83 -33.18 32.74
N GLU A 59 -34.86 -32.33 32.71
CA GLU A 59 -34.79 -31.00 32.09
C GLU A 59 -33.73 -30.10 32.76
N TRP A 60 -33.55 -30.19 34.07
CA TRP A 60 -32.51 -29.46 34.79
C TRP A 60 -31.10 -29.93 34.41
N VAL A 61 -30.88 -31.25 34.36
CA VAL A 61 -29.60 -31.84 33.94
C VAL A 61 -29.26 -31.46 32.51
N LEU A 62 -30.22 -31.59 31.57
CA LEU A 62 -30.06 -31.19 30.18
C LEU A 62 -29.72 -29.69 30.06
N ARG A 63 -30.47 -28.81 30.72
CA ARG A 63 -30.17 -27.36 30.70
C ARG A 63 -28.80 -27.02 31.30
N HIS A 64 -28.37 -27.73 32.33
CA HIS A 64 -27.08 -27.50 32.98
C HIS A 64 -25.90 -27.92 32.09
N ILE A 65 -26.00 -29.07 31.41
CA ILE A 65 -24.98 -29.57 30.50
C ILE A 65 -24.89 -28.65 29.27
N PHE A 66 -26.01 -28.27 28.66
CA PHE A 66 -26.02 -27.39 27.49
C PHE A 66 -25.58 -25.94 27.81
N ARG A 67 -25.96 -25.36 28.96
CA ARG A 67 -25.47 -24.01 29.37
C ARG A 67 -23.98 -24.00 29.70
N THR A 68 -23.42 -25.10 30.21
CA THR A 68 -21.99 -25.21 30.55
C THR A 68 -21.13 -25.48 29.31
N GLY A 69 -21.66 -26.23 28.33
CA GLY A 69 -21.03 -26.44 27.01
C GLY A 69 -20.87 -25.15 26.19
N ALA A 70 -21.84 -24.23 26.26
CA ALA A 70 -21.77 -22.94 25.58
C ALA A 70 -20.68 -22.01 26.16
N ARG A 71 -20.48 -22.02 27.49
CA ARG A 71 -19.44 -21.21 28.18
C ARG A 71 -18.01 -21.72 27.92
N THR A 72 -17.85 -23.05 27.82
CA THR A 72 -16.53 -23.65 27.59
C THR A 72 -16.08 -23.51 26.13
N ARG A 73 -16.97 -23.66 25.13
CA ARG A 73 -16.63 -23.39 23.71
C ARG A 73 -16.14 -21.96 23.48
N GLY A 74 -16.79 -20.95 24.08
CA GLY A 74 -16.34 -19.56 24.00
C GLY A 74 -14.96 -19.31 24.64
N TRP A 75 -14.65 -19.99 25.74
CA TRP A 75 -13.36 -19.86 26.44
C TRP A 75 -12.18 -20.49 25.69
N PHE A 76 -12.40 -21.61 24.98
CA PHE A 76 -11.37 -22.21 24.12
C PHE A 76 -11.08 -21.38 22.86
N ILE A 77 -12.12 -20.83 22.22
CA ILE A 77 -11.96 -19.93 21.06
C ILE A 77 -11.28 -18.62 21.48
N GLY A 78 -11.68 -18.05 22.63
CA GLY A 78 -11.06 -16.84 23.19
C GLY A 78 -9.57 -16.99 23.51
N ARG A 79 -9.14 -18.15 24.04
CA ARG A 79 -7.72 -18.42 24.32
C ARG A 79 -6.87 -18.54 23.06
N LYS A 80 -7.38 -19.15 21.99
CA LYS A 80 -6.67 -19.21 20.70
C LYS A 80 -6.46 -17.82 20.10
N ARG A 81 -7.50 -16.98 20.10
CA ARG A 81 -7.40 -15.58 19.62
C ARG A 81 -6.46 -14.74 20.49
N SER A 82 -6.53 -14.88 21.81
CA SER A 82 -5.59 -14.20 22.73
C SER A 82 -4.14 -14.62 22.50
N ARG A 83 -3.88 -15.90 22.22
CA ARG A 83 -2.54 -16.39 21.91
C ARG A 83 -2.03 -15.86 20.56
N ALA A 84 -2.88 -15.84 19.53
CA ALA A 84 -2.51 -15.28 18.23
C ALA A 84 -2.16 -13.79 18.34
N ARG A 85 -2.95 -13.00 19.10
CA ARG A 85 -2.63 -11.59 19.42
C ARG A 85 -1.27 -11.44 20.09
N ALA A 86 -0.99 -12.25 21.11
CA ALA A 86 0.29 -12.21 21.81
C ALA A 86 1.47 -12.54 20.88
N GLN A 87 1.27 -13.46 19.93
CA GLN A 87 2.28 -13.80 18.92
C GLN A 87 2.49 -12.70 17.89
N THR A 88 1.42 -12.06 17.39
CA THR A 88 1.55 -10.90 16.51
C THR A 88 2.30 -9.77 17.22
N ASN A 89 1.96 -9.45 18.48
CA ASN A 89 2.68 -8.43 19.23
C ASN A 89 4.16 -8.78 19.42
N ALA A 90 4.49 -10.03 19.75
CA ALA A 90 5.87 -10.48 19.84
C ALA A 90 6.60 -10.39 18.49
N ALA A 91 5.91 -10.72 17.40
CA ALA A 91 6.46 -10.62 16.05
C ALA A 91 6.76 -9.16 15.67
N LEU A 92 5.90 -8.21 16.02
CA LEU A 92 6.13 -6.79 15.75
C LEU A 92 7.36 -6.26 16.50
N ILE A 93 7.61 -6.73 17.72
CA ILE A 93 8.85 -6.43 18.46
C ILE A 93 10.06 -7.00 17.71
N LYS A 94 9.98 -8.27 17.27
CA LYS A 94 11.05 -8.91 16.48
C LYS A 94 11.28 -8.24 15.12
N LEU A 95 10.24 -7.68 14.52
CA LEU A 95 10.34 -6.90 13.29
C LEU A 95 11.13 -5.62 13.52
N ALA A 96 10.87 -4.92 14.63
CA ALA A 96 11.64 -3.74 15.03
C ALA A 96 13.10 -4.07 15.41
N GLU A 97 13.36 -5.26 15.94
CA GLU A 97 14.72 -5.77 16.20
C GLU A 97 15.46 -6.22 14.92
N GLY A 98 14.75 -6.38 13.79
CA GLY A 98 15.31 -6.89 12.54
C GLY A 98 15.47 -8.42 12.50
N ASP A 99 14.90 -9.17 13.46
CA ASP A 99 14.93 -10.64 13.44
C ASP A 99 13.82 -11.20 12.56
N TYR A 100 14.00 -11.08 11.25
CA TYR A 100 13.02 -11.52 10.25
C TYR A 100 12.71 -13.02 10.30
N LYS A 101 13.62 -13.84 10.83
CA LYS A 101 13.40 -15.29 10.99
C LYS A 101 12.37 -15.57 12.09
N GLN A 102 12.48 -14.88 13.22
CA GLN A 102 11.49 -14.99 14.28
C GLN A 102 10.15 -14.38 13.88
N VAL A 103 10.17 -13.25 13.15
CA VAL A 103 8.95 -12.63 12.60
C VAL A 103 8.15 -13.62 11.77
N GLU A 104 8.78 -14.22 10.77
CA GLU A 104 8.15 -15.19 9.87
C GLU A 104 7.54 -16.34 10.67
N SER A 105 8.29 -16.92 11.61
CA SER A 105 7.80 -18.03 12.43
C SER A 105 6.63 -17.65 13.35
N LEU A 106 6.63 -16.45 13.92
CA LEU A 106 5.59 -16.01 14.85
C LEU A 106 4.31 -15.60 14.13
N LEU A 107 4.41 -14.96 12.96
CA LEU A 107 3.25 -14.51 12.19
C LEU A 107 2.52 -15.65 11.49
N THR A 108 3.24 -16.67 11.01
CA THR A 108 2.66 -17.79 10.24
C THR A 108 2.04 -18.88 11.10
N ARG A 109 2.60 -19.15 12.30
CA ARG A 109 2.22 -20.30 13.13
C ARG A 109 0.74 -20.34 13.54
N ASN A 110 0.08 -19.20 13.65
CA ASN A 110 -1.36 -19.10 13.92
C ASN A 110 -2.03 -17.98 13.09
N ALA A 111 -1.52 -17.72 11.88
CA ALA A 111 -2.01 -16.64 11.01
C ALA A 111 -3.53 -16.72 10.79
N ASP A 112 -4.06 -17.89 10.46
CA ASP A 112 -5.50 -18.09 10.15
C ASP A 112 -6.43 -17.85 11.34
N HIS A 113 -5.88 -17.86 12.57
CA HIS A 113 -6.62 -17.61 13.80
C HIS A 113 -6.36 -16.20 14.35
N ALA A 114 -5.53 -15.41 13.67
CA ALA A 114 -5.30 -14.01 13.99
C ALA A 114 -6.56 -13.19 13.71
N GLU A 115 -6.62 -11.99 14.30
CA GLU A 115 -7.71 -11.07 14.01
C GLU A 115 -7.68 -10.52 12.60
N GLN A 116 -6.47 -10.36 12.06
CA GLN A 116 -6.20 -9.86 10.72
C GLN A 116 -5.18 -10.79 10.04
N PRO A 117 -5.60 -11.97 9.54
CA PRO A 117 -4.69 -12.93 8.95
C PRO A 117 -3.94 -12.38 7.73
N MET A 118 -4.62 -11.60 6.89
CA MET A 118 -4.02 -10.93 5.73
C MET A 118 -2.78 -10.11 6.13
N VAL A 119 -2.90 -9.27 7.17
CA VAL A 119 -1.79 -8.43 7.64
C VAL A 119 -0.62 -9.27 8.12
N ASN A 120 -0.89 -10.35 8.86
CA ASN A 120 0.16 -11.28 9.29
C ASN A 120 0.90 -11.91 8.09
N TYR A 121 0.18 -12.30 7.04
CA TYR A 121 0.79 -12.87 5.83
C TYR A 121 1.59 -11.83 5.04
N LEU A 122 1.10 -10.58 4.92
CA LEU A 122 1.85 -9.51 4.25
C LEU A 122 3.16 -9.17 4.99
N LEU A 123 3.11 -9.06 6.32
CA LEU A 123 4.32 -8.85 7.13
C LEU A 123 5.28 -10.05 7.08
N ALA A 124 4.75 -11.28 6.97
CA ALA A 124 5.58 -12.46 6.75
C ALA A 124 6.25 -12.45 5.37
N ALA A 125 5.56 -11.97 4.32
CA ALA A 125 6.12 -11.79 2.99
C ALA A 125 7.25 -10.76 3.00
N GLU A 126 7.06 -9.60 3.64
CA GLU A 126 8.12 -8.59 3.78
C GLU A 126 9.32 -9.13 4.58
N ALA A 127 9.09 -9.87 5.66
CA ALA A 127 10.16 -10.51 6.42
C ALA A 127 10.93 -11.57 5.61
N ALA A 128 10.24 -12.35 4.78
CA ALA A 128 10.87 -13.33 3.88
C ALA A 128 11.69 -12.63 2.78
N GLN A 129 11.19 -11.53 2.23
CA GLN A 129 11.88 -10.71 1.24
C GLN A 129 13.18 -10.13 1.80
N GLN A 130 13.17 -9.61 3.04
CA GLN A 130 14.38 -9.10 3.70
C GLN A 130 15.44 -10.17 3.94
N ARG A 131 15.05 -11.45 3.89
CA ARG A 131 15.97 -12.59 3.98
C ARG A 131 16.41 -13.12 2.62
N GLY A 132 15.89 -12.57 1.52
CA GLY A 132 16.15 -13.05 0.16
C GLY A 132 15.49 -14.39 -0.17
N ASP A 133 14.39 -14.75 0.52
CA ASP A 133 13.64 -15.99 0.24
C ASP A 133 12.43 -15.67 -0.64
N ASP A 134 12.65 -15.58 -1.95
CA ASP A 134 11.62 -15.20 -2.93
C ASP A 134 10.49 -16.23 -3.01
N PHE A 135 10.80 -17.51 -2.84
CA PHE A 135 9.80 -18.58 -2.87
C PHE A 135 8.77 -18.40 -1.74
N ARG A 136 9.26 -18.19 -0.51
CA ARG A 136 8.35 -17.97 0.63
C ARG A 136 7.64 -16.63 0.54
N THR A 137 8.30 -15.61 0.03
CA THR A 137 7.68 -14.30 -0.21
C THR A 137 6.43 -14.43 -1.07
N ASN A 138 6.54 -15.12 -2.22
CA ASN A 138 5.41 -15.35 -3.11
C ASN A 138 4.33 -16.22 -2.48
N GLN A 139 4.70 -17.27 -1.75
CA GLN A 139 3.74 -18.11 -1.03
C GLN A 139 2.93 -17.31 0.00
N TYR A 140 3.56 -16.38 0.72
CA TYR A 140 2.85 -15.54 1.69
C TYR A 140 1.97 -14.48 1.02
N LEU A 141 2.38 -13.92 -0.12
CA LEU A 141 1.54 -13.02 -0.91
C LEU A 141 0.29 -13.73 -1.45
N GLU A 142 0.42 -14.98 -1.92
CA GLU A 142 -0.72 -15.78 -2.36
C GLU A 142 -1.70 -16.05 -1.21
N ARG A 143 -1.20 -16.46 -0.04
CA ARG A 143 -2.05 -16.64 1.15
C ARG A 143 -2.70 -15.35 1.62
N ALA A 144 -1.99 -14.23 1.53
CA ALA A 144 -2.58 -12.92 1.83
C ALA A 144 -3.74 -12.61 0.87
N ALA A 145 -3.57 -12.88 -0.43
CA ALA A 145 -4.61 -12.70 -1.44
C ALA A 145 -5.84 -13.60 -1.22
N GLU A 146 -5.61 -14.87 -0.83
CA GLU A 146 -6.69 -15.81 -0.52
C GLU A 146 -7.55 -15.34 0.66
N VAL A 147 -6.93 -14.75 1.69
CA VAL A 147 -7.66 -14.27 2.88
C VAL A 147 -8.20 -12.85 2.74
N ALA A 148 -7.69 -12.07 1.79
CA ALA A 148 -8.12 -10.70 1.53
C ALA A 148 -9.56 -10.60 1.00
N ASP A 149 -10.12 -11.69 0.46
CA ASP A 149 -11.48 -11.82 -0.10
C ASP A 149 -11.85 -10.65 -1.04
N THR A 150 -12.41 -9.56 -0.50
CA THR A 150 -12.82 -8.35 -1.24
C THR A 150 -11.79 -7.21 -1.28
N ASP A 151 -10.86 -7.10 -0.32
CA ASP A 151 -9.93 -5.95 -0.22
C ASP A 151 -8.50 -6.33 -0.64
N GLN A 152 -8.28 -6.43 -1.94
CA GLN A 152 -6.98 -6.83 -2.53
C GLN A 152 -5.95 -5.69 -2.55
N LEU A 153 -6.36 -4.43 -2.30
CA LEU A 153 -5.49 -3.26 -2.45
C LEU A 153 -4.20 -3.36 -1.61
N PRO A 154 -4.22 -3.75 -0.32
CA PRO A 154 -3.00 -3.91 0.47
C PRO A 154 -2.06 -4.99 -0.10
N VAL A 155 -2.62 -6.08 -0.63
CA VAL A 155 -1.84 -7.17 -1.21
C VAL A 155 -1.13 -6.71 -2.48
N ASP A 156 -1.83 -5.99 -3.35
CA ASP A 156 -1.25 -5.45 -4.58
C ASP A 156 -0.19 -4.38 -4.29
N ILE A 157 -0.41 -3.51 -3.29
CA ILE A 157 0.60 -2.53 -2.84
C ILE A 157 1.85 -3.24 -2.34
N THR A 158 1.71 -4.23 -1.45
CA THR A 158 2.86 -4.97 -0.91
C THR A 158 3.59 -5.74 -2.02
N ARG A 159 2.86 -6.33 -2.97
CA ARG A 159 3.47 -7.00 -4.13
C ARG A 159 4.33 -6.06 -4.95
N VAL A 160 3.82 -4.88 -5.30
CA VAL A 160 4.59 -3.88 -6.06
C VAL A 160 5.80 -3.38 -5.28
N ARG A 161 5.66 -3.14 -3.97
CA ARG A 161 6.77 -2.76 -3.10
C ARG A 161 7.88 -3.81 -3.11
N ILE A 162 7.52 -5.09 -2.99
CA ILE A 162 8.47 -6.21 -3.03
C ILE A 162 9.16 -6.28 -4.41
N GLN A 163 8.43 -6.15 -5.50
CA GLN A 163 8.99 -6.13 -6.87
C GLN A 163 10.02 -5.01 -7.04
N LEU A 164 9.72 -3.80 -6.57
CA LEU A 164 10.69 -2.70 -6.57
C LEU A 164 11.91 -3.00 -5.70
N ALA A 165 11.73 -3.64 -4.54
CA ALA A 165 12.84 -4.01 -3.67
C ALA A 165 13.73 -5.10 -4.30
N GLN A 166 13.17 -5.98 -5.11
CA GLN A 166 13.88 -7.04 -5.86
C GLN A 166 14.51 -6.53 -7.17
N GLY A 167 14.22 -5.29 -7.59
CA GLY A 167 14.68 -4.74 -8.87
C GLY A 167 13.88 -5.22 -10.09
N GLU A 168 12.69 -5.80 -9.88
CA GLU A 168 11.77 -6.19 -10.94
C GLU A 168 10.99 -4.98 -11.47
N ASP A 169 11.71 -3.96 -11.96
CA ASP A 169 11.15 -2.62 -12.22
C ASP A 169 10.01 -2.64 -13.27
N HIS A 170 10.09 -3.51 -14.29
CA HIS A 170 9.02 -3.66 -15.29
C HIS A 170 7.75 -4.30 -14.71
N ALA A 171 7.89 -5.30 -13.83
CA ALA A 171 6.76 -5.93 -13.16
C ALA A 171 6.10 -4.95 -12.19
N ALA A 172 6.91 -4.21 -11.43
CA ALA A 172 6.45 -3.14 -10.55
C ALA A 172 5.69 -2.06 -11.31
N ARG A 173 6.20 -1.60 -12.47
CA ARG A 173 5.51 -0.62 -13.33
C ARG A 173 4.10 -1.09 -13.71
N HIS A 174 3.98 -2.32 -14.22
CA HIS A 174 2.66 -2.89 -14.56
C HIS A 174 1.75 -3.01 -13.34
N GLY A 175 2.29 -3.35 -12.17
CA GLY A 175 1.54 -3.38 -10.92
C GLY A 175 1.02 -2.00 -10.51
N VAL A 176 1.87 -0.97 -10.59
CA VAL A 176 1.49 0.42 -10.33
C VAL A 176 0.38 0.89 -11.27
N ASP A 177 0.47 0.62 -12.57
CA ASP A 177 -0.54 1.07 -13.54
C ASP A 177 -1.94 0.53 -13.16
N ARG A 178 -2.02 -0.72 -12.67
CA ARG A 178 -3.26 -1.29 -12.13
C ARG A 178 -3.69 -0.62 -10.82
N LEU A 179 -2.76 -0.37 -9.90
CA LEU A 179 -3.04 0.31 -8.64
C LEU A 179 -3.56 1.73 -8.85
N LEU A 180 -3.04 2.48 -9.84
CA LEU A 180 -3.50 3.82 -10.17
C LEU A 180 -4.92 3.83 -10.74
N ASN A 181 -5.32 2.79 -11.48
CA ASN A 181 -6.71 2.65 -11.95
C ASN A 181 -7.69 2.41 -10.79
N GLN A 182 -7.26 1.71 -9.74
CA GLN A 182 -8.09 1.42 -8.56
C GLN A 182 -8.10 2.57 -7.55
N ALA A 183 -6.93 3.15 -7.26
CA ALA A 183 -6.72 4.11 -6.20
C ALA A 183 -5.77 5.26 -6.64
N PRO A 184 -6.20 6.14 -7.57
CA PRO A 184 -5.34 7.12 -8.25
C PRO A 184 -4.75 8.22 -7.35
N ARG A 185 -5.28 8.39 -6.13
CA ARG A 185 -4.81 9.40 -5.16
C ARG A 185 -4.27 8.78 -3.87
N HIS A 186 -4.04 7.47 -3.85
CA HIS A 186 -3.50 6.83 -2.67
C HIS A 186 -2.01 7.20 -2.51
N PRO A 187 -1.58 7.76 -1.36
CA PRO A 187 -0.22 8.27 -1.19
C PRO A 187 0.87 7.23 -1.48
N GLU A 188 0.70 6.01 -0.97
CA GLU A 188 1.68 4.94 -1.20
C GLU A 188 1.71 4.47 -2.65
N VAL A 189 0.56 4.47 -3.33
CA VAL A 189 0.51 4.07 -4.75
C VAL A 189 1.27 5.09 -5.59
N LEU A 190 1.09 6.39 -5.30
CA LEU A 190 1.81 7.46 -5.98
C LEU A 190 3.33 7.41 -5.70
N ARG A 191 3.76 7.07 -4.47
CA ARG A 191 5.19 6.86 -4.16
C ARG A 191 5.79 5.68 -4.91
N LEU A 192 5.08 4.55 -4.96
CA LEU A 192 5.53 3.39 -5.72
C LEU A 192 5.54 3.70 -7.23
N ALA A 193 4.58 4.48 -7.71
CA ALA A 193 4.50 4.91 -9.10
C ALA A 193 5.68 5.78 -9.51
N GLU A 194 6.00 6.77 -8.68
CA GLU A 194 7.17 7.64 -8.87
C GLU A 194 8.44 6.81 -9.04
N GLN A 195 8.70 5.89 -8.10
CA GLN A 195 9.88 5.03 -8.13
C GLN A 195 9.90 4.13 -9.37
N ALA A 196 8.79 3.45 -9.68
CA ALA A 196 8.69 2.56 -10.81
C ALA A 196 8.90 3.30 -12.14
N TYR A 197 8.28 4.49 -12.30
CA TYR A 197 8.40 5.27 -13.52
C TYR A 197 9.80 5.89 -13.68
N LEU A 198 10.43 6.35 -12.60
CA LEU A 198 11.81 6.84 -12.66
C LEU A 198 12.80 5.75 -13.05
N ARG A 199 12.69 4.54 -12.47
CA ARG A 199 13.60 3.43 -12.76
C ARG A 199 13.43 2.85 -14.18
N THR A 200 12.20 2.83 -14.67
CA THR A 200 11.90 2.30 -16.03
C THR A 200 11.98 3.36 -17.13
N GLY A 201 12.27 4.63 -16.79
CA GLY A 201 12.26 5.74 -17.74
C GLY A 201 10.87 6.05 -18.31
N ALA A 202 9.79 5.71 -17.59
CA ALA A 202 8.42 5.97 -17.99
C ALA A 202 8.00 7.43 -17.72
N TYR A 203 8.76 8.39 -18.25
CA TYR A 203 8.64 9.80 -17.89
C TYR A 203 7.29 10.43 -18.28
N ASN A 204 6.65 9.99 -19.36
CA ASN A 204 5.31 10.45 -19.71
C ASN A 204 4.28 10.08 -18.63
N SER A 205 4.30 8.83 -18.15
CA SER A 205 3.43 8.38 -17.06
C SER A 205 3.73 9.10 -15.75
N LEU A 206 5.00 9.43 -15.49
CA LEU A 206 5.37 10.27 -14.34
C LEU A 206 4.73 11.66 -14.42
N LEU A 207 4.77 12.32 -15.58
CA LEU A 207 4.16 13.64 -15.77
C LEU A 207 2.64 13.60 -15.59
N GLU A 208 1.97 12.51 -15.99
CA GLU A 208 0.52 12.34 -15.83
C GLU A 208 0.08 12.26 -14.36
N ILE A 209 0.93 11.73 -13.47
CA ILE A 209 0.58 11.57 -12.05
C ILE A 209 0.95 12.78 -11.18
N LEU A 210 1.81 13.70 -11.64
CA LEU A 210 2.21 14.91 -10.89
C LEU A 210 1.02 15.74 -10.39
N PRO A 211 -0.06 15.99 -11.17
CA PRO A 211 -1.21 16.73 -10.67
C PRO A 211 -1.93 16.01 -9.51
N SER A 212 -1.91 14.68 -9.48
CA SER A 212 -2.47 13.90 -8.38
C SER A 212 -1.60 13.99 -7.14
N MET A 213 -0.27 13.97 -7.29
CA MET A 213 0.69 14.17 -6.19
C MET A 213 0.57 15.56 -5.57
N HIS A 214 0.44 16.59 -6.39
CA HIS A 214 0.21 17.97 -5.96
C HIS A 214 -1.08 18.10 -5.14
N LYS A 215 -2.19 17.50 -5.60
CA LYS A 215 -3.49 17.56 -4.91
C LYS A 215 -3.49 16.94 -3.51
N ILE A 216 -2.65 15.95 -3.26
CA ILE A 216 -2.53 15.30 -1.95
C ILE A 216 -1.34 15.82 -1.14
N GLU A 217 -0.63 16.84 -1.65
CA GLU A 217 0.55 17.43 -1.04
C GLU A 217 1.60 16.36 -0.69
N LEU A 218 1.83 15.40 -1.60
CA LEU A 218 2.77 14.30 -1.36
C LEU A 218 4.20 14.80 -1.18
N HIS A 219 4.54 15.84 -1.94
CA HIS A 219 5.83 16.51 -2.00
C HIS A 219 5.61 18.02 -1.99
N SER A 220 6.65 18.79 -1.68
CA SER A 220 6.63 20.24 -1.82
C SER A 220 6.59 20.67 -3.29
N GLU A 221 6.14 21.91 -3.55
CA GLU A 221 6.12 22.48 -4.91
C GLU A 221 7.47 22.41 -5.61
N ASN A 222 8.56 22.66 -4.87
CA ASN A 222 9.91 22.63 -5.41
C ASN A 222 10.33 21.21 -5.81
N GLU A 223 9.97 20.20 -5.01
CA GLU A 223 10.24 18.79 -5.31
C GLU A 223 9.42 18.31 -6.52
N LEU A 224 8.15 18.70 -6.61
CA LEU A 224 7.32 18.40 -7.78
C LEU A 224 7.87 19.06 -9.06
N GLN A 225 8.36 20.30 -8.95
CA GLN A 225 9.01 20.98 -10.07
C GLN A 225 10.32 20.27 -10.46
N ALA A 226 11.11 19.81 -9.50
CA ALA A 226 12.32 19.04 -9.77
C ALA A 226 12.01 17.70 -10.46
N LEU A 227 10.98 16.98 -10.01
CA LEU A 227 10.50 15.75 -10.64
C LEU A 227 10.01 15.99 -12.08
N GLN A 228 9.27 17.08 -12.30
CA GLN A 228 8.84 17.49 -13.63
C GLN A 228 10.04 17.76 -14.56
N GLN A 229 11.05 18.48 -14.06
CA GLN A 229 12.27 18.76 -14.81
C GLN A 229 13.03 17.48 -15.14
N GLN A 230 13.19 16.58 -14.17
CA GLN A 230 13.83 15.28 -14.37
C GLN A 230 13.09 14.45 -15.43
N ALA A 231 11.76 14.45 -15.41
CA ALA A 231 10.95 13.76 -16.40
C ALA A 231 11.14 14.33 -17.81
N TYR A 232 11.13 15.66 -17.96
CA TYR A 232 11.36 16.31 -19.25
C TYR A 232 12.78 16.06 -19.78
N ILE A 233 13.81 16.17 -18.95
CA ILE A 233 15.19 15.83 -19.33
C ILE A 233 15.30 14.35 -19.72
N GLY A 234 14.60 13.46 -19.01
CA GLY A 234 14.49 12.06 -19.37
C GLY A 234 13.89 11.84 -20.76
N LEU A 235 12.81 12.55 -21.10
CA LEU A 235 12.20 12.52 -22.43
C LEU A 235 13.12 13.10 -23.51
N MET A 236 13.88 14.16 -23.20
CA MET A 236 14.90 14.72 -24.10
C MET A 236 15.98 13.69 -24.42
N ASN A 237 16.48 12.99 -23.40
CA ASN A 237 17.46 11.90 -23.57
C ASN A 237 16.89 10.77 -24.44
N GLN A 238 15.64 10.38 -24.26
CA GLN A 238 14.99 9.35 -25.08
C GLN A 238 14.82 9.80 -26.55
N ALA A 239 14.39 11.05 -26.77
CA ALA A 239 14.24 11.61 -28.11
C ALA A 239 15.60 11.73 -28.83
N MET A 240 16.63 12.15 -28.09
CA MET A 240 18.01 12.23 -28.57
C MET A 240 18.57 10.84 -28.90
N ALA A 241 18.33 9.83 -28.06
CA ALA A 241 18.79 8.47 -28.32
C ALA A 241 18.11 7.83 -29.55
N ALA A 242 16.85 8.18 -29.81
CA ALA A 242 16.08 7.61 -30.92
C ALA A 242 16.42 8.25 -32.28
N GLU A 243 16.52 9.58 -32.34
CA GLU A 243 16.62 10.33 -33.61
C GLU A 243 17.65 11.47 -33.58
N GLY A 244 18.54 11.51 -32.58
CA GLY A 244 19.56 12.55 -32.43
C GLY A 244 18.97 13.96 -32.30
N SER A 245 19.60 14.93 -32.98
CA SER A 245 19.15 16.33 -32.95
C SER A 245 17.73 16.51 -33.48
N ASP A 246 17.34 15.78 -34.52
CA ASP A 246 16.04 15.99 -35.17
C ASP A 246 14.89 15.53 -34.27
N GLY A 247 15.06 14.42 -33.55
CA GLY A 247 14.13 13.99 -32.50
C GLY A 247 13.99 15.01 -31.39
N LEU A 248 15.12 15.52 -30.90
CA LEU A 248 15.15 16.52 -29.85
C LEU A 248 14.45 17.82 -30.28
N LYS A 249 14.70 18.29 -31.50
CA LYS A 249 14.03 19.47 -32.08
C LYS A 249 12.53 19.26 -32.24
N ARG A 250 12.09 18.07 -32.65
CA ARG A 250 10.66 17.75 -32.76
C ARG A 250 10.00 17.78 -31.39
N TRP A 251 10.59 17.07 -30.43
CA TRP A 251 10.12 17.05 -29.05
C TRP A 251 10.02 18.45 -28.47
N TRP A 252 11.05 19.30 -28.65
CA TRP A 252 11.07 20.67 -28.15
C TRP A 252 9.96 21.53 -28.76
N LYS A 253 9.68 21.38 -30.07
CA LYS A 253 8.62 22.13 -30.76
C LYS A 253 7.22 21.76 -30.26
N ASP A 254 7.02 20.50 -29.89
CA ASP A 254 5.74 20.00 -29.37
C ASP A 254 5.46 20.50 -27.93
N GLN A 255 6.48 21.03 -27.23
CA GLN A 255 6.32 21.56 -25.89
C GLN A 255 5.62 22.92 -25.85
N SER A 256 4.85 23.13 -24.78
CA SER A 256 4.20 24.40 -24.50
C SER A 256 5.21 25.55 -24.42
N ARG A 257 4.75 26.78 -24.69
CA ARG A 257 5.59 27.98 -24.54
C ARG A 257 6.08 28.16 -23.10
N LYS A 258 5.29 27.75 -22.10
CA LYS A 258 5.68 27.80 -20.68
C LYS A 258 6.88 26.89 -20.43
N THR A 259 6.79 25.63 -20.84
CA THR A 259 7.85 24.62 -20.70
C THR A 259 9.14 25.04 -21.39
N ARG A 260 9.04 25.56 -22.64
CA ARG A 260 10.22 26.01 -23.40
C ARG A 260 10.95 27.22 -22.80
N HIS A 261 10.32 27.96 -21.88
CA HIS A 261 10.93 29.10 -21.22
C HIS A 261 11.49 28.75 -19.83
N GLU A 262 11.35 27.50 -19.37
CA GLU A 262 11.99 27.07 -18.13
C GLU A 262 13.51 26.98 -18.34
N VAL A 263 14.25 27.82 -17.62
CA VAL A 263 15.71 27.95 -17.76
C VAL A 263 16.44 26.61 -17.60
N PRO A 264 16.11 25.75 -16.61
CA PRO A 264 16.76 24.43 -16.48
C PRO A 264 16.58 23.54 -17.73
N LEU A 265 15.40 23.58 -18.36
CA LEU A 265 15.14 22.80 -19.57
C LEU A 265 15.86 23.38 -20.79
N GLN A 266 15.98 24.71 -20.88
CA GLN A 266 16.77 25.34 -21.93
C GLN A 266 18.26 24.99 -21.83
N ILE A 267 18.80 24.94 -20.61
CA ILE A 267 20.19 24.52 -20.36
C ILE A 267 20.39 23.09 -20.86
N ALA A 268 19.54 22.15 -20.42
CA ALA A 268 19.59 20.76 -20.86
C ALA A 268 19.44 20.62 -22.39
N MET A 269 18.53 21.39 -22.99
CA MET A 269 18.35 21.43 -24.45
C MET A 269 19.63 21.86 -25.17
N VAL A 270 20.30 22.92 -24.69
CA VAL A 270 21.54 23.43 -25.29
C VAL A 270 22.67 22.42 -25.12
N GLU A 271 22.78 21.77 -23.97
CA GLU A 271 23.77 20.70 -23.73
C GLU A 271 23.59 19.54 -24.70
N HIS A 272 22.37 19.01 -24.83
CA HIS A 272 22.07 17.91 -25.75
C HIS A 272 22.26 18.29 -27.23
N LEU A 273 21.92 19.52 -27.62
CA LEU A 273 22.17 19.99 -28.99
C LEU A 273 23.68 20.11 -29.29
N ILE A 274 24.48 20.54 -28.32
CA ILE A 274 25.94 20.56 -28.44
C ILE A 274 26.49 19.14 -28.59
N GLU A 275 25.97 18.16 -27.83
CA GLU A 275 26.33 16.74 -27.96
C GLU A 275 25.96 16.17 -29.34
N CYS A 276 24.83 16.60 -29.89
CA CYS A 276 24.40 16.25 -31.24
C CYS A 276 25.09 17.06 -32.36
N ASN A 277 26.05 17.93 -32.03
CA ASN A 277 26.74 18.83 -32.97
C ASN A 277 25.82 19.83 -33.70
N ASP A 278 24.60 20.07 -33.18
CA ASP A 278 23.64 21.06 -33.71
C ASP A 278 23.84 22.41 -33.01
N HIS A 279 24.96 23.04 -33.34
CA HIS A 279 25.38 24.30 -32.70
C HIS A 279 24.53 25.50 -33.12
N GLU A 280 23.88 25.46 -34.27
CA GLU A 280 23.03 26.56 -34.77
C GLU A 280 21.77 26.70 -33.92
N MET A 281 21.04 25.60 -33.71
CA MET A 281 19.84 25.63 -32.87
C MET A 281 20.20 25.92 -31.41
N ALA A 282 21.32 25.38 -30.91
CA ALA A 282 21.81 25.65 -29.56
C ALA A 282 22.08 27.15 -29.35
N GLN A 283 22.72 27.81 -30.32
CA GLN A 283 22.97 29.25 -30.28
C GLN A 283 21.66 30.05 -30.22
N GLU A 284 20.66 29.71 -31.04
CA GLU A 284 19.39 30.45 -31.06
C GLU A 284 18.64 30.34 -29.72
N ILE A 285 18.68 29.18 -29.06
CA ILE A 285 18.08 28.99 -27.73
C ILE A 285 18.81 29.84 -26.68
N VAL A 286 20.15 29.83 -26.68
CA VAL A 286 20.95 30.67 -25.77
C VAL A 286 20.63 32.15 -25.97
N LEU A 287 20.57 32.62 -27.23
CA LEU A 287 20.25 34.01 -27.55
C LEU A 287 18.84 34.42 -27.10
N ASP A 288 17.83 33.57 -27.28
CA ASP A 288 16.47 33.85 -26.81
C ASP A 288 16.40 33.87 -25.27
N SER A 289 17.14 32.97 -24.61
CA SER A 289 17.15 32.87 -23.15
C SER A 289 17.84 34.07 -22.49
N LEU A 290 19.04 34.44 -22.94
CA LEU A 290 19.81 35.57 -22.41
C LEU A 290 19.07 36.91 -22.53
N LYS A 291 18.23 37.09 -23.56
CA LYS A 291 17.41 38.31 -23.70
C LYS A 291 16.42 38.49 -22.56
N ARG A 292 16.07 37.42 -21.85
CA ARG A 292 15.00 37.41 -20.84
C ARG A 292 15.54 37.28 -19.43
N HIS A 293 16.51 36.40 -19.25
CA HIS A 293 17.07 36.07 -17.95
C HIS A 293 18.58 35.89 -18.05
N TYR A 294 19.30 36.40 -17.06
CA TYR A 294 20.70 36.08 -16.85
C TYR A 294 20.80 34.80 -16.00
N ASP A 295 21.42 33.76 -16.56
CA ASP A 295 21.80 32.54 -15.84
C ASP A 295 23.23 32.16 -16.21
N GLU A 296 24.07 32.00 -15.20
CA GLU A 296 25.50 31.71 -15.36
C GLU A 296 25.75 30.38 -16.09
N ARG A 297 24.86 29.40 -15.92
CA ARG A 297 24.99 28.09 -16.57
C ARG A 297 24.86 28.20 -18.08
N LEU A 298 24.00 29.09 -18.58
CA LEU A 298 23.88 29.35 -20.02
C LEU A 298 25.13 30.05 -20.55
N VAL A 299 25.69 30.99 -19.78
CA VAL A 299 26.94 31.68 -20.16
C VAL A 299 28.10 30.68 -20.27
N LEU A 300 28.20 29.71 -19.36
CA LEU A 300 29.20 28.64 -19.39
C LEU A 300 29.11 27.72 -20.62
N LEU A 301 27.94 27.64 -21.27
CA LEU A 301 27.76 26.82 -22.48
C LEU A 301 28.19 27.56 -23.75
N ILE A 302 28.24 28.89 -23.75
CA ILE A 302 28.57 29.69 -24.94
C ILE A 302 29.93 29.30 -25.55
N PRO A 303 31.02 29.14 -24.79
CA PRO A 303 32.30 28.77 -25.36
C PRO A 303 32.31 27.37 -25.99
N ARG A 304 31.35 26.49 -25.68
CA ARG A 304 31.24 25.16 -26.27
C ARG A 304 30.59 25.19 -27.66
N LEU A 305 29.93 26.28 -28.02
CA LEU A 305 29.32 26.47 -29.34
C LEU A 305 30.42 26.64 -30.42
N LYS A 306 30.20 26.02 -31.58
CA LYS A 306 31.05 26.14 -32.78
C LYS A 306 30.29 26.74 -33.98
N SER A 307 29.20 27.43 -33.72
CA SER A 307 28.35 28.03 -34.75
C SER A 307 29.03 29.21 -35.45
N GLY A 308 28.71 29.42 -36.73
CA GLY A 308 29.37 30.44 -37.56
C GLY A 308 29.02 31.90 -37.23
N ASN A 309 27.95 32.17 -36.48
CA ASN A 309 27.46 33.53 -36.22
C ASN A 309 27.87 34.05 -34.83
N LEU A 310 29.18 34.09 -34.54
CA LEU A 310 29.72 34.51 -33.23
C LEU A 310 29.36 35.96 -32.86
N GLU A 311 29.22 36.86 -33.84
CA GLU A 311 28.90 38.28 -33.60
C GLU A 311 27.59 38.49 -32.82
N ARG A 312 26.58 37.64 -33.04
CA ARG A 312 25.30 37.75 -32.34
C ARG A 312 25.45 37.42 -30.86
N LEU A 313 26.27 36.42 -30.54
CA LEU A 313 26.58 36.02 -29.16
C LEU A 313 27.43 37.08 -28.47
N GLU A 314 28.41 37.66 -29.17
CA GLU A 314 29.21 38.78 -28.65
C GLU A 314 28.34 39.98 -28.28
N LYS A 315 27.45 40.41 -29.19
CA LYS A 315 26.51 41.52 -28.94
C LYS A 315 25.60 41.23 -27.75
N ALA A 316 25.09 40.00 -27.63
CA ALA A 316 24.27 39.59 -26.49
C ALA A 316 25.07 39.64 -25.17
N LEU A 317 26.32 39.15 -25.15
CA LEU A 317 27.18 39.19 -23.97
C LEU A 317 27.55 40.61 -23.56
N HIS A 318 27.87 41.50 -24.49
CA HIS A 318 28.08 42.93 -24.19
C HIS A 318 26.85 43.57 -23.57
N GLN A 319 25.65 43.21 -24.03
CA GLN A 319 24.41 43.68 -23.43
C GLN A 319 24.25 43.16 -21.99
N GLN A 320 24.59 41.89 -21.72
CA GLN A 320 24.58 41.34 -20.36
C GLN A 320 25.58 42.04 -19.44
N VAL A 321 26.80 42.30 -19.91
CA VAL A 321 27.82 43.06 -19.16
C VAL A 321 27.33 44.46 -18.82
N LYS A 322 26.65 45.13 -19.75
CA LYS A 322 26.07 46.46 -19.51
C LYS A 322 24.95 46.42 -18.45
N GLN A 323 24.18 45.34 -18.41
CA GLN A 323 23.01 45.23 -17.54
C GLN A 323 23.35 44.71 -16.13
N TYR A 324 24.23 43.70 -16.02
CA TYR A 324 24.55 43.00 -14.77
C TYR A 324 25.96 43.30 -14.26
N GLY A 325 26.76 44.06 -15.00
CA GLY A 325 28.14 44.37 -14.68
C GLY A 325 29.14 43.38 -15.28
N ALA A 326 30.41 43.76 -15.23
CA ALA A 326 31.52 42.99 -15.78
C ALA A 326 31.94 41.85 -14.84
N THR A 327 31.10 40.82 -14.74
CA THR A 327 31.42 39.64 -13.92
C THR A 327 32.61 38.87 -14.51
N PRO A 328 33.41 38.17 -13.68
CA PRO A 328 34.54 37.36 -14.16
C PRO A 328 34.12 36.35 -15.22
N LEU A 329 32.93 35.73 -15.05
CA LEU A 329 32.37 34.77 -15.99
C LEU A 329 32.05 35.41 -17.34
N LEU A 330 31.35 36.54 -17.36
CA LEU A 330 30.99 37.24 -18.60
C LEU A 330 32.24 37.68 -19.36
N ASN A 331 33.22 38.29 -18.68
CA ASN A 331 34.46 38.75 -19.30
C ASN A 331 35.30 37.58 -19.83
N SER A 332 35.41 36.48 -19.08
CA SER A 332 36.12 35.28 -19.51
C SER A 332 35.45 34.67 -20.75
N THR A 333 34.13 34.55 -20.74
CA THR A 333 33.35 34.00 -21.85
C THR A 333 33.49 34.86 -23.11
N LEU A 334 33.41 36.19 -22.95
CA LEU A 334 33.63 37.14 -24.04
C LEU A 334 35.04 37.03 -24.60
N GLY A 335 36.06 36.96 -23.74
CA GLY A 335 37.45 36.78 -24.16
C GLY A 335 37.66 35.51 -24.98
N GLN A 336 37.12 34.38 -24.52
CA GLN A 336 37.18 33.10 -25.27
C GLN A 336 36.49 33.20 -26.63
N LEU A 337 35.36 33.91 -26.71
CA LEU A 337 34.62 34.11 -27.95
C LEU A 337 35.40 34.99 -28.95
N LEU A 338 36.01 36.09 -28.47
CA LEU A 338 36.86 36.96 -29.28
C LEU A 338 38.11 36.24 -29.79
N MET A 339 38.73 35.37 -28.97
CA MET A 339 39.86 34.55 -29.42
C MET A 339 39.44 33.57 -30.53
N LYS A 340 38.27 32.95 -30.42
CA LYS A 340 37.72 32.09 -31.48
C LYS A 340 37.44 32.88 -32.77
N HIS A 341 36.88 34.07 -32.64
CA HIS A 341 36.58 34.94 -33.78
C HIS A 341 37.87 35.38 -34.50
N GLY A 342 38.89 35.80 -33.76
CA GLY A 342 40.20 36.18 -34.32
C GLY A 342 40.98 35.00 -34.91
N GLY A 343 40.85 33.80 -34.35
CA GLY A 343 41.50 32.59 -34.86
C GLY A 343 40.91 32.07 -36.17
N MET A 344 39.60 32.24 -36.40
CA MET A 344 38.96 31.90 -37.69
C MET A 344 39.33 32.90 -38.78
N ALA A 345 39.41 34.20 -38.46
CA ALA A 345 39.79 35.24 -39.42
C ALA A 345 41.27 35.20 -39.86
N ALA A 346 42.13 34.46 -39.14
CA ALA A 346 43.54 34.29 -39.46
C ALA A 346 43.86 32.97 -40.19
N GLY A 347 42.87 32.10 -40.38
CA GLY A 347 42.99 30.78 -41.01
C GLY A 347 42.42 30.67 -42.43
N ASP A 348 41.73 31.71 -42.91
CA ASP A 348 41.35 31.94 -44.31
C ASP A 348 42.39 32.86 -44.98
#